data_AF-A0AA35XAS4-F1
#
_entry.id   AF-A0AA35XAS4-F1
#
_cell.length_a   1.000
_cell.length_b   1.000
_cell.length_c   1.000
_cell.angle_alpha   90.00
_cell.angle_beta   90.00
_cell.angle_gamma   90.00
#
_symmetry.space_group_name_H-M   'P 1'
#
loop_
_entity.id
_entity.type
_entity.pdbx_description
1 polymer ?
#
loop_
_entity_poly.entity_id
_entity_poly.type
_entity_poly.pdbx_seq_one_letter_code
_entity_poly.pdbx_strand_id
1 'polypeptide(L)'
;MSRFDHRNVMKLIGVSIENNNTLYIVMPFMTHGSLLSYLRNHRTELTLDSEEDDDLVQSTGRKLLSMCLQIAKGMEYLVSQKFVHRDLAARNCMIDESFVIKVADFGLSEDIYARNYFRQGRGAEEGETPVKLPVKWMALESLNDGIFSEKTDVWSFGVTCWEVISLGKSPYPGVDPFTLIKYLERGDRLEKPSNAACSTDV
;
A
#
# COMPACT_ATOMS: atom_id res chain seq x y z
N MET A 1 1.14 15.74 8.55
CA MET A 1 0.99 16.06 7.12
C MET A 1 1.28 17.51 6.74
N SER A 2 0.90 18.55 7.52
CA SER A 2 1.15 19.96 7.16
C SER A 2 2.63 20.37 7.04
N ARG A 3 3.55 19.54 7.54
CA ARG A 3 5.02 19.77 7.51
C ARG A 3 5.78 18.82 6.58
N PHE A 4 5.08 17.97 5.82
CA PHE A 4 5.76 17.08 4.88
C PHE A 4 6.10 17.84 3.60
N ASP A 5 7.38 17.80 3.23
CA ASP A 5 7.89 18.41 2.01
C ASP A 5 8.84 17.44 1.32
N HIS A 6 8.26 16.55 0.52
CA HIS A 6 9.00 15.56 -0.24
C HIS A 6 8.26 15.22 -1.52
N ARG A 7 9.01 14.99 -2.60
CA ARG A 7 8.43 14.72 -3.93
C ARG A 7 7.47 13.53 -3.93
N ASN A 8 7.80 12.49 -3.16
CA ASN A 8 7.04 11.24 -3.08
C ASN A 8 6.15 11.11 -1.82
N VAL A 9 5.82 12.21 -1.15
CA VAL A 9 4.86 12.23 -0.03
C VAL A 9 3.75 13.22 -0.33
N MET A 10 2.50 12.84 -0.04
CA MET A 10 1.34 13.69 -0.20
C MET A 10 1.43 14.90 0.73
N LYS A 11 1.28 16.10 0.15
CA LYS A 11 1.25 17.34 0.90
C LYS A 11 -0.18 17.73 1.23
N LEU A 12 -0.41 18.11 2.48
CA LEU A 12 -1.64 18.78 2.88
C LEU A 12 -1.57 20.24 2.44
N ILE A 13 -2.50 20.70 1.60
CA ILE A 13 -2.61 22.11 1.21
C ILE A 13 -3.33 22.89 2.32
N GLY A 14 -4.42 22.34 2.84
CA GLY A 14 -5.22 23.01 3.86
C GLY A 14 -6.33 22.13 4.42
N VAL A 15 -6.98 22.66 5.44
CA VAL A 15 -8.13 22.05 6.10
C VAL A 15 -9.22 23.11 6.19
N SER A 16 -10.47 22.72 5.92
CA SER A 16 -11.65 23.55 6.13
C SER A 16 -12.62 22.82 7.05
N ILE A 17 -13.28 23.54 7.94
CA ILE A 17 -14.29 22.99 8.84
C ILE A 17 -15.55 23.83 8.66
N GLU A 18 -16.64 23.21 8.23
CA GLU A 18 -17.94 23.87 8.13
C GLU A 18 -18.65 23.94 9.48
N ASN A 19 -19.66 24.82 9.60
CA ASN A 19 -20.42 25.05 10.83
C ASN A 19 -21.11 23.80 11.40
N ASN A 20 -21.28 22.76 10.60
CA ASN A 20 -21.83 21.46 10.99
C ASN A 20 -20.75 20.46 11.48
N ASN A 21 -19.53 20.93 11.75
CA ASN A 21 -18.33 20.12 12.08
C ASN A 21 -17.88 19.16 10.97
N THR A 22 -18.26 19.39 9.71
CA THR A 22 -17.72 18.61 8.59
C THR A 22 -16.29 19.04 8.28
N LEU A 23 -15.36 18.08 8.36
CA LEU A 23 -13.95 18.27 8.07
C LEU A 23 -13.67 18.03 6.59
N TYR A 24 -13.13 19.04 5.91
CA TYR A 24 -12.62 18.93 4.54
C TYR A 24 -11.10 19.00 4.54
N ILE A 25 -10.47 18.06 3.84
CA ILE A 25 -9.01 18.01 3.67
C ILE A 25 -8.69 18.34 2.22
N VAL A 26 -7.89 19.39 2.01
CA VAL A 26 -7.48 19.87 0.68
C VAL A 26 -6.07 19.39 0.38
N MET A 27 -5.89 18.68 -0.73
CA MET A 27 -4.63 18.11 -1.19
C MET A 27 -4.49 18.30 -2.71
N PRO A 28 -3.27 18.17 -3.26
CA PRO A 28 -3.09 18.20 -4.71
C PRO A 28 -3.91 17.11 -5.39
N PHE A 29 -4.49 17.44 -6.55
CA PHE A 29 -5.23 16.47 -7.35
C PHE A 29 -4.26 15.49 -8.02
N MET A 30 -4.59 14.20 -7.92
CA MET A 30 -3.77 13.10 -8.44
C MET A 30 -4.46 12.52 -9.66
N THR A 31 -4.08 13.01 -10.84
CA THR A 31 -4.80 12.80 -12.11
C THR A 31 -4.96 11.34 -12.49
N HIS A 32 -4.05 10.46 -12.09
CA HIS A 32 -4.13 9.02 -12.38
C HIS A 32 -4.67 8.19 -11.20
N GLY A 33 -5.13 8.84 -10.14
CA GLY A 33 -5.74 8.20 -8.98
C GLY A 33 -4.75 7.38 -8.14
N SER A 34 -5.24 6.32 -7.52
CA SER A 34 -4.41 5.42 -6.71
C SER A 34 -3.61 4.46 -7.58
N LEU A 35 -2.43 4.08 -7.11
CA LEU A 35 -1.55 3.12 -7.76
C LEU A 35 -2.23 1.76 -7.93
N LEU A 36 -3.04 1.31 -6.96
CA LEU A 36 -3.81 0.08 -7.08
C LEU A 36 -4.76 0.11 -8.30
N SER A 37 -5.54 1.20 -8.44
CA SER A 37 -6.45 1.36 -9.58
C SER A 37 -5.68 1.48 -10.89
N TYR A 38 -4.57 2.23 -10.90
CA TYR A 38 -3.71 2.36 -12.06
C TYR A 38 -3.18 1.00 -12.54
N LEU A 39 -2.61 0.19 -11.64
CA LEU A 39 -2.08 -1.15 -11.96
C LEU A 39 -3.15 -2.09 -12.52
N ARG A 40 -4.37 -2.04 -11.97
CA ARG A 40 -5.49 -2.87 -12.43
C ARG A 40 -5.99 -2.45 -13.80
N ASN A 41 -6.09 -1.15 -14.05
CA ASN A 41 -6.59 -0.61 -15.32
C ASN A 41 -5.60 -0.85 -16.47
N HIS A 42 -4.30 -0.89 -16.19
CA HIS A 42 -3.25 -1.13 -17.19
C HIS A 42 -2.69 -2.55 -17.11
N ARG A 43 -3.42 -3.49 -16.48
CA ARG A 43 -2.91 -4.84 -16.28
C ARG A 43 -2.57 -5.53 -17.59
N THR A 44 -3.39 -5.37 -18.63
CA THR A 44 -3.15 -5.96 -19.96
C THR A 44 -1.89 -5.42 -20.61
N GLU A 45 -1.59 -4.13 -20.45
CA GLU A 45 -0.38 -3.49 -21.00
C GLU A 45 0.89 -3.86 -20.22
N LEU A 46 0.74 -4.19 -18.93
CA LEU A 46 1.85 -4.50 -18.03
C LEU A 46 2.06 -6.01 -17.83
N THR A 47 1.16 -6.85 -18.36
CA THR A 47 1.29 -8.31 -18.33
C THR A 47 2.15 -8.70 -19.52
N LEU A 48 3.22 -9.43 -19.23
CA LEU A 48 4.14 -9.93 -20.24
C LEU A 48 4.12 -11.45 -20.18
N ASP A 49 4.04 -12.06 -21.36
CA ASP A 49 4.19 -13.49 -21.54
C ASP A 49 5.65 -13.84 -21.82
N SER A 50 6.03 -15.11 -21.65
CA SER A 50 7.41 -15.60 -21.81
C SER A 50 7.96 -15.53 -23.24
N GLU A 51 7.14 -15.14 -24.20
CA GLU A 51 7.47 -15.02 -25.63
C GLU A 51 7.61 -13.56 -26.08
N GLU A 52 7.45 -12.60 -25.17
CA GLU A 52 7.58 -11.16 -25.46
C GLU A 52 9.04 -10.75 -25.74
N ASP A 53 9.19 -9.64 -26.47
CA ASP A 53 10.49 -9.03 -26.77
C ASP A 53 11.26 -8.68 -25.48
N ASP A 54 12.53 -9.09 -25.38
CA ASP A 54 13.40 -8.82 -24.24
C ASP A 54 13.45 -7.33 -23.85
N ASP A 55 13.39 -6.42 -24.83
CA ASP A 55 13.36 -4.98 -24.58
C ASP A 55 12.05 -4.54 -23.92
N LEU A 56 10.93 -5.14 -24.31
CA LEU A 56 9.63 -4.89 -23.69
C LEU A 56 9.59 -5.43 -22.26
N VAL A 57 10.17 -6.62 -22.03
CA VAL A 57 10.29 -7.22 -20.69
C VAL A 57 11.11 -6.32 -19.77
N GLN A 58 12.29 -5.89 -20.22
CA GLN A 58 13.15 -5.01 -19.43
C GLN A 58 12.50 -3.64 -19.18
N SER A 59 11.86 -3.04 -20.18
CA SER A 59 11.22 -1.72 -20.03
C SER A 59 10.08 -1.76 -19.01
N THR A 60 9.25 -2.81 -19.03
CA THR A 60 8.16 -3.02 -18.07
C THR A 60 8.72 -3.27 -16.67
N GLY A 61 9.75 -4.12 -16.53
CA GLY A 61 10.43 -4.36 -15.27
C GLY A 61 10.99 -3.07 -14.65
N ARG A 62 11.66 -2.24 -15.45
CA ARG A 62 12.15 -0.91 -15.03
C ARG A 62 11.02 0.02 -14.58
N LYS A 63 9.87 0.00 -15.28
CA LYS A 63 8.69 0.79 -14.90
C LYS A 63 8.16 0.37 -13.54
N LEU A 64 7.96 -0.92 -13.29
CA LEU A 64 7.49 -1.45 -12.01
C LEU A 64 8.48 -1.17 -10.88
N LEU A 65 9.79 -1.37 -11.12
CA LEU A 65 10.83 -1.07 -10.14
C LEU A 65 10.89 0.44 -9.81
N SER A 66 10.73 1.30 -10.81
CA SER A 66 10.64 2.75 -10.61
C SER A 66 9.48 3.14 -9.69
N MET A 67 8.33 2.47 -9.82
CA MET A 67 7.19 2.68 -8.91
C MET A 67 7.56 2.33 -7.46
N CYS A 68 8.15 1.15 -7.24
CA CYS A 68 8.62 0.72 -5.92
C CYS A 68 9.67 1.68 -5.33
N LEU A 69 10.61 2.15 -6.16
CA LEU A 69 11.65 3.10 -5.74
C LEU A 69 11.06 4.45 -5.30
N GLN A 70 10.05 4.95 -6.02
CA GLN A 70 9.38 6.19 -5.64
C GLN A 70 8.68 6.07 -4.27
N ILE A 71 8.00 4.94 -4.02
CA ILE A 71 7.38 4.65 -2.72
C ILE A 71 8.45 4.56 -1.63
N ALA A 72 9.55 3.85 -1.89
CA ALA A 72 10.66 3.71 -0.95
C ALA A 72 11.26 5.07 -0.54
N LYS A 73 11.47 5.99 -1.50
CA LYS A 73 11.92 7.36 -1.24
C LYS A 73 10.93 8.14 -0.37
N GLY A 74 9.62 7.97 -0.60
CA GLY A 74 8.58 8.55 0.24
C GLY A 74 8.65 8.03 1.67
N MET A 75 8.79 6.72 1.85
CA MET A 75 8.87 6.08 3.16
C MET A 75 10.17 6.41 3.90
N GLU A 76 11.31 6.47 3.22
CA GLU A 76 12.59 6.93 3.79
C GLU A 76 12.45 8.34 4.36
N TYR A 77 11.81 9.24 3.62
CA TYR A 77 11.51 10.58 4.12
C TYR A 77 10.61 10.52 5.36
N LEU A 78 9.52 9.74 5.35
CA LEU A 78 8.64 9.63 6.52
C LEU A 78 9.37 9.11 7.77
N VAL A 79 10.25 8.12 7.61
CA VAL A 79 11.11 7.63 8.69
C VAL A 79 12.03 8.73 9.22
N SER A 80 12.63 9.54 8.35
CA SER A 80 13.45 10.71 8.77
C SER A 80 12.64 11.73 9.59
N GLN A 81 11.33 11.81 9.35
CA GLN A 81 10.40 12.65 10.10
C GLN A 81 9.83 11.97 11.36
N LYS A 82 10.35 10.79 11.73
CA LYS A 82 9.86 9.96 12.84
C LYS A 82 8.37 9.63 12.71
N PHE A 83 7.91 9.43 11.48
CA PHE A 83 6.53 9.13 11.16
C PHE A 83 6.38 7.65 10.80
N VAL A 84 5.44 6.97 11.46
CA VAL A 84 5.05 5.59 11.16
C VAL A 84 3.71 5.61 10.44
N HIS A 85 3.65 5.09 9.22
CA HIS A 85 2.50 5.14 8.34
C HIS A 85 1.38 4.18 8.74
N ARG A 86 1.70 2.94 9.15
CA ARG A 86 0.76 1.90 9.64
C ARG A 86 -0.25 1.35 8.63
N ASP A 87 -0.45 2.01 7.50
CA ASP A 87 -1.34 1.57 6.42
C ASP A 87 -0.69 1.75 5.03
N LEU A 88 0.59 1.43 4.90
CA LEU A 88 1.25 1.47 3.61
C LEU A 88 0.72 0.33 2.72
N ALA A 89 0.13 0.71 1.59
CA ALA A 89 -0.39 -0.20 0.58
C ALA A 89 -0.48 0.52 -0.77
N ALA A 90 -0.61 -0.22 -1.88
CA ALA A 90 -0.75 0.38 -3.21
C ALA A 90 -2.00 1.28 -3.33
N ARG A 91 -3.06 1.00 -2.56
CA ARG A 91 -4.27 1.86 -2.52
C ARG A 91 -4.02 3.24 -1.90
N ASN A 92 -2.99 3.35 -1.07
CA ASN A 92 -2.59 4.57 -0.36
C ASN A 92 -1.38 5.25 -1.04
N CYS A 93 -1.04 4.85 -2.26
CA CYS A 93 -0.08 5.54 -3.11
C CYS A 93 -0.86 6.21 -4.25
N MET A 94 -0.62 7.49 -4.50
CA MET A 94 -1.33 8.28 -5.51
C MET A 94 -0.40 8.74 -6.62
N ILE A 95 -0.92 8.94 -7.82
CA ILE A 95 -0.12 9.27 -9.01
C ILE A 95 -0.58 10.62 -9.59
N ASP A 96 0.36 11.56 -9.71
CA ASP A 96 0.12 12.86 -10.35
C ASP A 96 0.35 12.84 -11.87
N GLU A 97 0.05 13.96 -12.54
CA GLU A 97 0.12 14.11 -14.00
C GLU A 97 1.49 13.79 -14.62
N SER A 98 2.56 13.88 -13.82
CA SER A 98 3.93 13.59 -14.25
C SER A 98 4.35 12.16 -13.90
N PHE A 99 3.40 11.28 -13.58
CA PHE A 99 3.61 9.92 -13.09
C PHE A 99 4.49 9.85 -11.82
N VAL A 100 4.48 10.90 -11.00
CA VAL A 100 5.16 10.88 -9.70
C VAL A 100 4.22 10.22 -8.69
N ILE A 101 4.74 9.19 -8.02
CA ILE A 101 4.01 8.49 -6.95
C ILE A 101 4.22 9.21 -5.64
N LYS A 102 3.13 9.49 -4.94
CA LYS A 102 3.10 10.11 -3.62
C LYS A 102 2.42 9.18 -2.63
N VAL A 103 3.15 8.80 -1.59
CA VAL A 103 2.61 8.08 -0.44
C VAL A 103 1.63 9.01 0.28
N ALA A 104 0.39 8.55 0.44
CA ALA A 104 -0.69 9.32 1.04
C ALA A 104 -1.23 8.59 2.27
N ASP A 105 -1.59 9.35 3.28
CA ASP A 105 -2.16 8.82 4.52
C ASP A 105 -3.63 9.25 4.60
N PHE A 106 -4.52 8.41 4.07
CA PHE A 106 -5.95 8.63 4.18
C PHE A 106 -6.52 7.73 5.27
N GLY A 107 -6.36 8.14 6.53
CA GLY A 107 -7.12 7.62 7.67
C GLY A 107 -8.65 7.82 7.59
N LEU A 108 -9.22 7.97 6.38
CA LEU A 108 -10.60 8.34 6.08
C LEU A 108 -11.24 7.53 4.95
N SER A 109 -10.57 6.52 4.37
CA SER A 109 -11.15 5.72 3.28
C SER A 109 -12.07 4.60 3.82
N GLU A 110 -13.17 5.00 4.46
CA GLU A 110 -14.03 4.13 5.27
C GLU A 110 -14.87 3.10 4.50
N ASP A 111 -15.11 3.21 3.19
CA ASP A 111 -16.24 2.45 2.59
C ASP A 111 -15.90 1.45 1.48
N ILE A 112 -14.77 1.57 0.75
CA ILE A 112 -14.55 0.75 -0.46
C ILE A 112 -13.77 -0.55 -0.17
N TYR A 113 -13.07 -0.64 0.97
CA TYR A 113 -12.09 -1.69 1.24
C TYR A 113 -12.46 -2.64 2.40
N ALA A 114 -13.70 -2.57 2.89
CA ALA A 114 -14.24 -3.31 4.04
C ALA A 114 -13.98 -4.84 4.04
N ARG A 115 -13.67 -5.44 2.88
CA ARG A 115 -13.43 -6.89 2.73
C ARG A 115 -12.07 -7.35 3.26
N ASN A 116 -11.08 -6.46 3.42
CA ASN A 116 -9.72 -6.80 3.84
C ASN A 116 -9.35 -6.29 5.24
N TYR A 117 -10.31 -5.69 5.95
CA TYR A 117 -10.09 -5.11 7.27
C TYR A 117 -10.50 -6.09 8.38
N PHE A 118 -9.61 -6.31 9.34
CA PHE A 118 -9.89 -7.15 10.51
C PHE A 118 -10.61 -6.39 11.60
N ARG A 119 -11.37 -7.13 12.42
CA ARG A 119 -11.99 -6.67 13.66
C ARG A 119 -11.15 -7.18 14.83
N GLN A 120 -10.21 -6.38 15.34
CA GLN A 120 -9.50 -6.79 16.55
C GLN A 120 -10.32 -6.41 17.78
N GLY A 121 -10.93 -7.42 18.40
CA GLY A 121 -11.62 -7.31 19.69
C GLY A 121 -11.00 -8.27 20.70
N ARG A 122 -9.93 -7.84 21.36
CA ARG A 122 -9.70 -8.21 22.77
C ARG A 122 -9.88 -6.92 23.57
N GLY A 123 -11.13 -6.60 23.89
CA GLY A 123 -11.47 -5.42 24.69
C GLY A 123 -12.49 -4.45 24.08
N ALA A 124 -13.05 -4.71 22.90
CA ALA A 124 -14.16 -3.91 22.40
C ALA A 124 -15.38 -4.14 23.29
N GLU A 125 -15.68 -3.19 24.17
CA GLU A 125 -16.93 -3.14 24.92
C GLU A 125 -18.12 -3.09 23.95
N GLU A 126 -19.28 -3.60 24.36
CA GLU A 126 -20.52 -3.50 23.58
C GLU A 126 -20.82 -2.03 23.27
N GLY A 127 -20.55 -1.59 22.03
CA GLY A 127 -20.77 -0.22 21.59
C GLY A 127 -19.60 0.41 20.83
N GLU A 128 -18.39 -0.16 20.88
CA GLU A 128 -17.24 0.36 20.13
C GLU A 128 -17.28 -0.06 18.65
N THR A 129 -17.11 0.90 17.76
CA THR A 129 -16.98 0.65 16.32
C THR A 129 -15.68 -0.13 16.05
N PRO A 130 -15.73 -1.29 15.37
CA PRO A 130 -14.54 -2.10 15.15
C PRO A 130 -13.47 -1.33 14.38
N VAL A 131 -12.25 -1.25 14.92
CA VAL A 131 -11.09 -0.68 14.21
C VAL A 131 -10.78 -1.55 13.00
N LYS A 132 -10.96 -0.98 11.81
CA LYS A 132 -10.63 -1.62 10.52
C LYS A 132 -9.10 -1.66 10.34
N LEU A 133 -8.47 -2.83 10.51
CA LEU A 133 -7.01 -2.99 10.33
C LEU A 133 -6.61 -3.74 9.04
N PRO A 134 -5.60 -3.26 8.28
CA PRO A 134 -5.21 -3.84 6.98
C PRO A 134 -4.38 -5.11 7.14
N VAL A 135 -4.94 -6.16 7.73
CA VAL A 135 -4.19 -7.34 8.23
C VAL A 135 -3.25 -8.00 7.23
N LYS A 136 -3.60 -8.00 5.94
CA LYS A 136 -2.74 -8.58 4.90
C LYS A 136 -1.45 -7.78 4.63
N TRP A 137 -1.35 -6.55 5.12
CA TRP A 137 -0.17 -5.69 5.04
C TRP A 137 0.55 -5.56 6.38
N MET A 138 0.00 -6.08 7.47
CA MET A 138 0.55 -5.91 8.80
C MET A 138 1.67 -6.91 9.09
N ALA A 139 2.68 -6.44 9.80
CA ALA A 139 3.76 -7.27 10.32
C ALA A 139 3.24 -8.21 11.43
N LEU A 140 3.94 -9.31 11.67
CA LEU A 140 3.50 -10.33 12.64
C LEU A 140 3.44 -9.76 14.07
N GLU A 141 4.40 -8.91 14.45
CA GLU A 141 4.42 -8.20 15.73
C GLU A 141 3.29 -7.16 15.85
N SER A 142 2.84 -6.58 14.73
CA SER A 142 1.66 -5.71 14.72
C SER A 142 0.37 -6.50 14.91
N LEU A 143 0.30 -7.70 14.33
CA LEU A 143 -0.86 -8.60 14.45
C LEU A 143 -0.96 -9.21 15.85
N ASN A 144 0.15 -9.66 16.42
CA ASN A 144 0.20 -10.36 17.70
C ASN A 144 0.17 -9.39 18.88
N ASP A 145 0.98 -8.34 18.83
CA ASP A 145 1.30 -7.50 19.99
C ASP A 145 0.86 -6.04 19.82
N GLY A 146 0.30 -5.67 18.66
CA GLY A 146 -0.11 -4.29 18.37
C GLY A 146 1.07 -3.33 18.25
N ILE A 147 2.28 -3.84 17.99
CA ILE A 147 3.49 -3.02 17.85
C ILE A 147 3.52 -2.37 16.46
N PHE A 148 3.82 -1.08 16.40
CA PHE A 148 4.00 -0.33 15.15
C PHE A 148 5.31 0.46 15.19
N SER A 149 6.11 0.34 14.14
CA SER A 149 7.40 1.00 13.99
C SER A 149 7.74 1.23 12.51
N GLU A 150 8.86 1.89 12.23
CA GLU A 150 9.40 1.95 10.88
C GLU A 150 9.68 0.55 10.29
N LYS A 151 9.95 -0.45 11.13
CA LYS A 151 10.19 -1.83 10.70
C LYS A 151 8.91 -2.53 10.29
N THR A 152 7.79 -2.23 10.96
CA THR A 152 6.48 -2.75 10.55
C THR A 152 6.04 -2.12 9.22
N ASP A 153 6.40 -0.85 8.98
CA ASP A 153 6.19 -0.22 7.68
C ASP A 153 7.07 -0.82 6.57
N VAL A 154 8.28 -1.29 6.88
CA VAL A 154 9.14 -2.04 5.93
C VAL A 154 8.47 -3.36 5.54
N TRP A 155 7.79 -4.05 6.47
CA TRP A 155 6.99 -5.22 6.14
C TRP A 155 5.85 -4.86 5.16
N SER A 156 5.08 -3.82 5.47
CA SER A 156 4.00 -3.34 4.59
C SER A 156 4.52 -2.88 3.22
N PHE A 157 5.73 -2.33 3.16
CA PHE A 157 6.40 -2.00 1.90
C PHE A 157 6.71 -3.23 1.06
N GLY A 158 7.13 -4.35 1.67
CA GLY A 158 7.31 -5.63 0.98
C GLY A 158 6.02 -6.14 0.34
N VAL A 159 4.89 -6.08 1.08
CA VAL A 159 3.56 -6.42 0.54
C VAL A 159 3.16 -5.45 -0.57
N THR A 160 3.45 -4.16 -0.44
CA THR A 160 3.16 -3.16 -1.48
C THR A 160 3.98 -3.40 -2.75
N CYS A 161 5.25 -3.80 -2.63
CA CYS A 161 6.06 -4.21 -3.79
C CYS A 161 5.44 -5.42 -4.49
N TRP A 162 4.95 -6.39 -3.71
CA TRP A 162 4.22 -7.54 -4.26
C TRP A 162 2.97 -7.11 -5.01
N GLU A 163 2.19 -6.14 -4.49
CA GLU A 163 1.05 -5.58 -5.23
C GLU A 163 1.47 -4.94 -6.55
N VAL A 164 2.56 -4.18 -6.59
CA VAL A 164 3.08 -3.56 -7.82
C VAL A 164 3.44 -4.62 -8.85
N ILE A 165 4.24 -5.60 -8.45
CA ILE A 165 4.77 -6.64 -9.35
C ILE A 165 3.65 -7.58 -9.84
N SER A 166 2.68 -7.87 -8.98
CA SER A 166 1.50 -8.66 -9.31
C SER A 166 0.40 -7.88 -10.02
N LEU A 167 0.65 -6.62 -10.38
CA LEU A 167 -0.29 -5.76 -11.10
C LEU A 167 -1.62 -5.58 -10.34
N GLY A 168 -1.54 -5.32 -9.04
CA GLY A 168 -2.66 -5.03 -8.16
C GLY A 168 -3.51 -6.23 -7.77
N LYS A 169 -2.94 -7.45 -7.74
CA LYS A 169 -3.59 -8.61 -7.12
C LYS A 169 -3.76 -8.36 -5.62
N SER A 170 -4.75 -9.04 -5.02
CA SER A 170 -4.93 -9.01 -3.56
C SER A 170 -3.85 -9.88 -2.90
N PRO A 171 -3.10 -9.39 -1.89
CA PRO A 171 -2.11 -10.20 -1.19
C PRO A 171 -2.73 -11.43 -0.53
N TYR A 172 -1.93 -12.49 -0.41
CA TYR A 172 -2.33 -13.78 0.16
C TYR A 172 -3.65 -14.28 -0.45
N PRO A 173 -3.68 -14.52 -1.78
CA PRO A 173 -4.89 -14.99 -2.45
C PRO A 173 -5.33 -16.34 -1.87
N GLY A 174 -6.63 -16.47 -1.57
CA GLY A 174 -7.19 -17.69 -0.98
C GLY A 174 -6.91 -17.91 0.51
N VAL A 175 -6.02 -17.12 1.13
CA VAL A 175 -5.79 -17.17 2.58
C VAL A 175 -6.84 -16.32 3.29
N ASP A 176 -7.57 -16.97 4.20
CA ASP A 176 -8.55 -16.31 5.06
C ASP A 176 -7.84 -15.42 6.09
N PRO A 177 -8.24 -14.15 6.26
CA PRO A 177 -7.62 -13.22 7.21
C PRO A 177 -7.51 -13.75 8.64
N PHE A 178 -8.47 -14.58 9.12
CA PHE A 178 -8.40 -15.16 10.47
C PHE A 178 -7.33 -16.24 10.60
N THR A 179 -6.90 -16.83 9.49
CA THR A 179 -5.83 -17.84 9.45
C THR A 179 -4.45 -17.27 9.13
N LEU A 180 -4.38 -15.99 8.73
CA LEU A 180 -3.14 -15.36 8.27
C LEU A 180 -2.05 -15.33 9.35
N ILE A 181 -2.40 -15.10 10.62
CA ILE A 181 -1.43 -15.12 11.72
C ILE A 181 -0.74 -16.49 11.80
N LYS A 182 -1.52 -17.57 11.84
CA LYS A 182 -0.98 -18.95 11.86
C LYS A 182 -0.17 -19.27 10.61
N TYR A 183 -0.60 -18.77 9.45
CA TYR A 183 0.14 -18.91 8.20
C TYR A 183 1.54 -18.28 8.31
N LEU A 184 1.61 -17.03 8.78
CA LEU A 184 2.87 -16.31 8.94
C LEU A 184 3.78 -16.92 10.04
N GLU A 185 3.19 -17.40 11.14
CA GLU A 185 3.92 -18.05 12.25
C GLU A 185 4.60 -19.36 11.83
N ARG A 186 4.04 -20.09 10.85
CA ARG A 186 4.68 -21.28 10.27
C ARG A 186 5.86 -20.95 9.36
N GLY A 187 6.09 -19.68 9.08
CA GLY A 187 7.10 -19.21 8.13
C GLY A 187 6.59 -19.07 6.70
N ASP A 188 5.30 -19.35 6.45
CA ASP A 188 4.72 -19.18 5.12
C ASP A 188 4.70 -17.69 4.73
N ARG A 189 4.96 -17.38 3.45
CA ARG A 189 5.04 -16.00 2.92
C ARG A 189 4.35 -15.90 1.55
N LEU A 190 4.18 -14.68 1.05
CA LEU A 190 3.69 -14.45 -0.31
C LEU A 190 4.60 -15.16 -1.32
N GLU A 191 4.00 -15.95 -2.21
CA GLU A 191 4.70 -16.54 -3.34
C GLU A 191 5.15 -15.47 -4.33
N LYS A 192 6.22 -15.76 -5.07
CA LYS A 192 6.70 -14.91 -6.16
C LYS A 192 5.57 -14.69 -7.18
N PRO A 193 5.23 -13.44 -7.56
CA PRO A 193 4.23 -13.19 -8.58
C PRO A 193 4.60 -13.82 -9.93
N SER A 194 3.59 -14.36 -10.61
CA SER A 194 3.68 -14.83 -12.00
C SER A 194 3.65 -13.63 -12.96
N ASN A 195 4.78 -12.95 -13.14
CA ASN A 195 4.94 -11.89 -14.15
C ASN A 195 6.36 -12.01 -14.75
N ALA A 196 6.47 -12.13 -16.07
CA ALA A 196 7.75 -12.26 -16.77
C ALA A 196 8.68 -11.04 -16.55
N ALA A 197 8.12 -9.88 -16.18
CA ALA A 197 8.90 -8.72 -15.74
C ALA A 197 9.71 -8.94 -14.44
N CYS A 198 9.47 -10.04 -13.71
CA CYS A 198 10.28 -10.42 -12.55
C CYS A 198 11.55 -11.13 -13.01
N SER A 199 12.73 -10.68 -12.56
CA SER A 199 13.98 -11.42 -12.78
C SER A 199 13.83 -12.88 -12.34
N THR A 200 14.33 -13.80 -13.15
CA THR A 200 14.42 -15.23 -12.87
C THR A 200 15.61 -15.60 -11.99
N ASP A 201 16.51 -14.66 -11.74
CA ASP A 201 17.72 -14.89 -10.95
C ASP A 201 17.36 -14.89 -9.47
N VAL A 202 17.67 -16.02 -8.79
CA VAL A 202 17.57 -16.20 -7.33
C VAL A 202 18.98 -16.32 -6.77
#